data_AF-A0A5E4XZZ7-F1
#
_entry.id   AF-A0A5E4XZZ7-F1
#
_cell.length_a   1.000
_cell.length_b   1.000
_cell.length_c   1.000
_cell.angle_alpha   90.00
_cell.angle_beta   90.00
_cell.angle_gamma   90.00
#
_symmetry.space_group_name_H-M   'P 1'
#
loop_
_entity.id
_entity.type
_entity.pdbx_description
1 polymer ?
#
loop_
_entity_poly.entity_id
_entity_poly.type
_entity_poly.pdbx_seq_one_letter_code
_entity_poly.pdbx_strand_id
1 'polypeptide(L)'
;MIPFALSSIASPIALQRLDGAQTLAAIDVLADVLIDCVQGGASVSFMQPLTRERATAFWRKVAEGVARGERALLVARWREPGSARDGEIVGQPPLAPSARHQRTK
;
A
#
# COMPACT_ATOMS: atom_id res chain seq x y z
N MET A 1 21.99 -14.66 33.63
CA MET A 1 20.54 -14.79 33.44
C MET A 1 20.01 -13.43 32.99
N ILE A 2 19.96 -13.20 31.68
CA ILE A 2 19.50 -11.92 31.08
C ILE A 2 18.04 -12.11 30.68
N PRO A 3 17.09 -11.25 31.07
CA PRO A 3 15.73 -11.34 30.58
C PRO A 3 15.76 -10.89 29.12
N PHE A 4 15.61 -11.84 28.20
CA PHE A 4 15.29 -11.59 26.82
C PHE A 4 13.89 -10.97 26.81
N ALA A 5 13.82 -9.64 26.87
CA ALA A 5 12.59 -8.94 26.55
C ALA A 5 12.27 -9.33 25.10
N LEU A 6 11.23 -10.15 24.94
CA LEU A 6 10.52 -10.25 23.68
C LEU A 6 10.00 -8.84 23.40
N SER A 7 10.84 -8.02 22.77
CA SER A 7 10.41 -6.78 22.15
C SER A 7 9.41 -7.22 21.12
N SER A 8 8.14 -7.16 21.49
CA SER A 8 7.02 -7.48 20.62
C SER A 8 7.25 -6.72 19.34
N ILE A 9 7.56 -7.43 18.26
CA ILE A 9 7.75 -6.89 16.91
C ILE A 9 6.35 -6.58 16.35
N ALA A 10 5.52 -5.89 17.13
CA ALA A 10 4.29 -5.33 16.65
C ALA A 10 4.72 -4.16 15.77
N SER A 11 4.93 -4.44 14.48
CA SER A 11 5.23 -3.40 13.50
C SER A 11 4.20 -2.30 13.70
N PRO A 12 4.63 -1.02 13.84
CA PRO A 12 3.75 0.13 14.09
C PRO A 12 2.92 0.50 12.84
N ILE A 13 2.43 -0.49 12.11
CA ILE A 13 1.70 -0.30 10.87
C ILE A 13 0.21 -0.36 11.17
N ALA A 14 -0.47 0.78 11.02
CA ALA A 14 -1.91 0.88 11.09
C ALA A 14 -2.50 0.79 9.67
N LEU A 15 -3.39 -0.17 9.44
CA LEU A 15 -4.15 -0.24 8.19
C LEU A 15 -5.36 0.71 8.28
N GLN A 16 -5.52 1.57 7.30
CA GLN A 16 -6.65 2.48 7.16
C GLN A 16 -7.32 2.27 5.81
N ARG A 17 -8.65 2.19 5.81
CA ARG A 17 -9.44 2.25 4.57
C ARG A 17 -9.65 3.72 4.17
N LEU A 18 -9.38 4.05 2.92
CA LEU A 18 -9.68 5.36 2.37
C LEU A 18 -11.01 5.33 1.62
N ASP A 19 -11.84 6.36 1.81
CA ASP A 19 -12.95 6.67 0.92
C ASP A 19 -12.48 7.48 -0.32
N GLY A 20 -13.39 7.79 -1.23
CA GLY A 20 -13.06 8.49 -2.46
C GLY A 20 -12.45 9.89 -2.25
N ALA A 21 -12.97 10.66 -1.30
CA ALA A 21 -12.46 12.01 -0.99
C ALA A 21 -11.09 11.93 -0.31
N GLN A 22 -10.93 10.99 0.61
CA GLN A 22 -9.63 10.72 1.25
C GLN A 22 -8.58 10.24 0.26
N THR A 23 -8.98 9.42 -0.71
CA THR A 23 -8.09 8.96 -1.79
C THR A 23 -7.66 10.12 -2.66
N LEU A 24 -8.59 11.01 -3.04
CA LEU A 24 -8.31 12.23 -3.81
C LEU A 24 -7.31 13.14 -3.10
N ALA A 25 -7.46 13.33 -1.78
CA ALA A 25 -6.54 14.13 -0.99
C ALA A 25 -5.14 13.49 -0.86
N ALA A 26 -5.03 12.17 -1.01
CA ALA A 26 -3.78 11.43 -0.87
C ALA A 26 -3.10 11.09 -2.21
N ILE A 27 -3.60 11.59 -3.35
CA ILE A 27 -3.12 11.22 -4.69
C ILE A 27 -1.61 11.40 -4.85
N ASP A 28 -1.06 12.52 -4.37
CA ASP A 28 0.37 12.80 -4.58
C ASP A 28 1.26 11.80 -3.82
N VAL A 29 0.94 11.54 -2.56
CA VAL A 29 1.66 10.55 -1.74
C VAL A 29 1.49 9.14 -2.31
N LEU A 30 0.28 8.77 -2.75
CA LEU A 30 0.03 7.47 -3.39
C LEU A 30 0.76 7.33 -4.73
N ALA A 31 0.90 8.42 -5.49
CA ALA A 31 1.65 8.43 -6.74
C ALA A 31 3.14 8.20 -6.50
N ASP A 32 3.71 8.86 -5.49
CA ASP A 32 5.12 8.70 -5.12
C ASP A 32 5.39 7.25 -4.66
N VAL A 33 4.55 6.68 -3.79
CA VAL A 33 4.65 5.26 -3.37
C VAL A 33 4.55 4.29 -4.56
N LEU A 34 3.67 4.57 -5.52
CA LEU A 34 3.51 3.73 -6.71
C LEU A 34 4.76 3.78 -7.61
N ILE A 35 5.34 4.97 -7.78
CA ILE A 35 6.57 5.16 -8.56
C ILE A 35 7.72 4.41 -7.90
N ASP A 36 7.88 4.53 -6.57
CA ASP A 36 8.91 3.83 -5.80
C ASP A 36 8.76 2.31 -5.93
N CYS A 37 7.53 1.79 -5.89
CA CYS A 37 7.25 0.37 -6.11
C CYS A 37 7.62 -0.09 -7.53
N VAL A 38 7.28 0.69 -8.56
CA VAL A 38 7.62 0.36 -9.97
C VAL A 38 9.13 0.42 -10.21
N GLN A 39 9.82 1.41 -9.63
CA GLN A 39 11.27 1.55 -9.71
C GLN A 39 11.99 0.45 -8.93
N GLY A 40 11.47 0.08 -7.76
CA GLY A 40 11.97 -1.02 -6.93
C GLY A 40 11.71 -2.42 -7.51
N GLY A 41 11.09 -2.53 -8.69
CA GLY A 41 10.85 -3.80 -9.35
C GLY A 41 9.74 -4.63 -8.70
N ALA A 42 8.87 -4.02 -7.90
CA ALA A 42 7.67 -4.70 -7.43
C ALA A 42 6.82 -5.11 -8.65
N SER A 43 6.27 -6.33 -8.63
CA SER A 43 5.43 -6.85 -9.70
C SER A 43 4.03 -6.21 -9.69
N VAL A 44 3.97 -4.88 -9.76
CA VAL A 44 2.80 -4.09 -10.08
C VAL A 44 2.77 -3.97 -11.60
N SER A 45 1.66 -4.28 -12.27
CA SER A 45 1.55 -4.48 -13.74
C SER A 45 1.83 -3.25 -14.65
N PHE A 46 2.72 -2.34 -14.23
CA PHE A 46 3.13 -1.15 -14.96
C PHE A 46 4.43 -1.39 -15.72
N MET A 47 4.42 -1.03 -17.00
CA MET A 47 5.63 -0.96 -17.82
C MET A 47 6.36 0.35 -17.53
N GLN A 48 7.66 0.27 -17.23
CA GLN A 48 8.53 1.44 -17.05
C GLN A 48 8.73 2.19 -18.39
N PRO A 49 8.93 3.53 -18.35
CA PRO A 49 8.90 4.41 -17.19
C PRO A 49 7.47 4.86 -16.80
N LEU A 50 7.18 4.87 -15.50
CA LEU A 50 5.95 5.46 -14.94
C LEU A 50 6.21 6.93 -14.58
N THR A 51 5.57 7.86 -15.28
CA THR A 51 5.65 9.29 -14.95
C THR A 51 4.68 9.64 -13.83
N ARG A 52 4.95 10.75 -13.13
CA ARG A 52 4.09 11.23 -12.04
C ARG A 52 2.68 11.52 -12.52
N GLU A 53 2.52 12.11 -13.70
CA GLU A 53 1.20 12.40 -14.28
C GLU A 53 0.39 11.13 -14.53
N ARG A 54 1.05 10.05 -15.00
CA ARG A 54 0.40 8.76 -15.21
C ARG A 54 0.02 8.09 -13.88
N ALA A 55 0.87 8.20 -12.87
CA ALA A 55 0.58 7.71 -11.52
C ALA A 55 -0.60 8.45 -10.88
N THR A 56 -0.60 9.78 -10.93
CA THR A 56 -1.71 10.64 -10.47
C THR A 56 -3.01 10.31 -11.22
N ALA A 57 -2.98 10.17 -12.54
CA ALA A 57 -4.15 9.84 -13.34
C ALA A 57 -4.71 8.44 -13.02
N PHE A 58 -3.85 7.47 -12.73
CA PHE A 58 -4.27 6.16 -12.24
C PHE A 58 -5.00 6.28 -10.90
N TRP A 59 -4.42 6.99 -9.92
CA TRP A 59 -5.03 7.16 -8.59
C TRP A 59 -6.34 7.95 -8.62
N ARG A 60 -6.51 8.90 -9.54
CA ARG A 60 -7.82 9.56 -9.77
C ARG A 60 -8.91 8.57 -10.16
N LYS A 61 -8.62 7.68 -11.13
CA LYS A 61 -9.56 6.62 -11.53
C LYS A 61 -9.87 5.65 -10.39
N VAL A 62 -8.88 5.35 -9.54
CA VAL A 62 -9.09 4.55 -8.34
C VAL A 62 -10.01 5.27 -7.36
N ALA A 63 -9.79 6.56 -7.10
CA ALA A 63 -10.62 7.36 -6.21
C ALA A 63 -12.10 7.37 -6.66
N GLU A 64 -12.35 7.51 -7.96
CA GLU A 64 -13.70 7.43 -8.53
C GLU A 64 -14.34 6.03 -8.34
N GLY A 65 -13.56 4.96 -8.49
CA GLY A 65 -14.03 3.59 -8.26
C GLY A 65 -14.31 3.31 -6.77
N VAL A 66 -13.50 3.89 -5.87
CA VAL A 66 -13.72 3.82 -4.42
C VAL A 66 -14.97 4.61 -4.02
N ALA A 67 -15.17 5.81 -4.58
CA ALA A 67 -16.35 6.63 -4.34
C ALA A 67 -17.64 5.91 -4.77
N ARG A 68 -17.58 5.15 -5.87
CA ARG A 68 -18.68 4.32 -6.38
C ARG A 68 -18.87 2.99 -5.62
N GLY A 69 -18.00 2.68 -4.67
CA GLY A 69 -18.03 1.41 -3.92
C GLY A 69 -17.61 0.19 -4.75
N GLU A 70 -17.10 0.39 -5.96
CA GLU A 70 -16.64 -0.69 -6.86
C GLU A 70 -15.31 -1.30 -6.37
N ARG A 71 -14.54 -0.55 -5.56
CA ARG A 71 -13.23 -0.95 -5.06
C ARG A 71 -13.01 -0.47 -3.62
N ALA A 72 -12.24 -1.24 -2.85
CA ALA A 72 -11.77 -0.84 -1.54
C ALA A 72 -10.28 -0.47 -1.62
N LEU A 73 -9.91 0.71 -1.15
CA LEU A 73 -8.51 1.10 -1.01
C LEU A 73 -8.09 1.03 0.46
N LEU A 74 -7.06 0.23 0.74
CA LEU A 74 -6.45 0.09 2.06
C LEU A 74 -5.02 0.63 1.98
N VAL A 75 -4.66 1.47 2.95
CA VAL A 75 -3.31 2.03 3.09
C VAL A 75 -2.71 1.61 4.43
N ALA A 76 -1.44 1.21 4.40
CA ALA A 76 -0.66 0.93 5.59
C ALA A 76 0.09 2.20 5.99
N ARG A 77 -0.24 2.78 7.16
CA ARG A 77 0.45 3.95 7.71
C ARG A 77 1.37 3.54 8.85
N TRP A 78 2.59 4.05 8.84
CA TRP A 78 3.50 3.89 9.96
C TRP A 78 3.13 4.85 11.10
N ARG A 79 3.08 4.34 12.33
CA ARG A 79 2.76 5.05 13.57
C ARG A 79 3.86 4.80 14.60
N GLU A 80 4.95 5.56 14.56
CA GLU A 80 5.91 5.55 15.68
C GLU A 80 5.23 6.10 16.94
N PRO A 81 4.99 5.30 18.00
CA PRO A 81 4.52 5.86 19.26
C PRO A 81 5.66 6.66 19.89
N GLY A 82 5.57 8.00 19.83
CA GLY A 82 6.48 8.92 20.52
C GLY A 82 7.58 9.56 19.67
N SER A 83 7.54 9.46 18.34
CA SER A 83 8.44 10.24 17.46
C SER A 83 7.63 11.14 16.55
N ALA A 84 8.08 12.39 16.40
CA ALA A 84 7.39 13.49 15.72
C ALA A 84 7.29 13.36 14.18
N ARG A 85 6.96 12.17 13.68
CA ARG A 85 6.76 11.85 12.24
C ARG A 85 5.59 10.88 12.08
N ASP A 86 4.38 11.36 12.34
CA ASP A 86 3.13 10.67 11.99
C ASP A 86 2.84 10.85 10.48
N GLY A 87 2.65 9.76 9.71
CA GLY A 87 1.89 9.83 8.45
C GLY A 87 2.34 9.08 7.20
N GLU A 88 3.46 8.35 7.19
CA GLU A 88 4.00 7.77 5.95
C GLU A 88 3.37 6.42 5.55
N ILE A 89 3.05 6.23 4.26
CA ILE A 89 2.38 5.05 3.71
C ILE A 89 3.41 4.08 3.10
N VAL A 90 3.42 2.80 3.52
CA VAL A 90 4.49 1.83 3.17
C VAL A 90 4.00 0.66 2.26
N GLY A 91 2.94 0.85 1.48
CA GLY A 91 2.52 -0.09 0.40
C GLY A 91 1.58 -1.24 0.80
N GLN A 92 1.22 -2.09 -0.17
CA GLN A 92 0.35 -3.28 -0.02
C GLN A 92 1.17 -4.59 -0.09
N PRO A 93 0.93 -5.59 0.80
CA PRO A 93 1.59 -6.88 0.70
C PRO A 93 1.04 -7.72 -0.47
N PRO A 94 1.89 -8.49 -1.17
CA PRO A 94 1.44 -9.38 -2.25
C PRO A 94 0.58 -10.52 -1.69
N LEU A 95 -0.58 -10.75 -2.30
CA LEU A 95 -1.42 -11.92 -2.02
C LEU A 95 -0.64 -13.19 -2.39
N ALA A 96 -0.46 -14.11 -1.45
CA ALA A 96 0.11 -15.42 -1.73
C ALA A 96 -0.78 -16.20 -2.72
N PRO A 97 -0.23 -16.89 -3.73
CA PRO A 97 -1.02 -17.69 -4.65
C PRO A 97 -1.58 -18.94 -3.95
N SER A 98 -2.91 -19.07 -3.96
CA SER A 98 -3.65 -20.22 -3.45
C SER A 98 -3.16 -21.52 -4.11
N ALA A 99 -2.73 -22.47 -3.29
CA ALA A 99 -2.28 -23.79 -3.71
C ALA A 99 -3.34 -24.51 -4.59
N ARG A 100 -3.07 -24.63 -5.89
CA ARG A 100 -3.82 -25.53 -6.76
C ARG A 100 -3.15 -26.91 -6.72
N HIS A 101 -3.84 -27.85 -6.07
CA HIS A 101 -3.59 -29.28 -6.12
C HIS A 101 -3.34 -29.75 -7.57
N GLN A 102 -2.13 -30.21 -7.85
CA GLN A 102 -1.90 -31.16 -8.93
C GLN A 102 -2.25 -32.55 -8.37
N ARG A 103 -3.38 -33.12 -8.80
CA ARG A 103 -3.55 -34.57 -8.82
C ARG A 103 -3.84 -34.97 -10.26
N THR A 104 -2.75 -35.35 -10.90
CA THR A 104 -2.64 -36.08 -12.15
C THR A 104 -3.54 -37.33 -12.15
N LYS A 105 -4.18 -37.58 -13.30
CA LYS A 105 -4.43 -38.95 -13.76
C LYS A 105 -3.15 -39.45 -14.44
#